data_AF-A0AAV5HJ09-F1
#
_entry.id   AF-A0AAV5HJ09-F1
#
_cell.length_a   1.000
_cell.length_b   1.000
_cell.length_c   1.000
_cell.angle_alpha   90.00
_cell.angle_beta   90.00
_cell.angle_gamma   90.00
#
_symmetry.space_group_name_H-M   'P 1'
#
loop_
_entity.id
_entity.type
_entity.pdbx_description
1 polymer ?
#
loop_
_entity_poly.entity_id
_entity_poly.type
_entity_poly.pdbx_seq_one_letter_code
_entity_poly.pdbx_strand_id
1 'polypeptide(L)' 'MGKLAPNWEGPYMVVRVKRPGSYVLADIHGQQLPYLWNVQNLRKFYS' A
#
# COMPACT_ATOMS: atom_id res chain seq x y z
N MET A 1 -13.97 -15.66 17.17
CA MET A 1 -13.17 -14.48 17.59
C MET A 1 -11.94 -14.39 16.70
N GLY A 2 -11.89 -13.37 15.82
CA GLY A 2 -10.64 -12.75 15.37
C GLY A 2 -9.78 -13.48 14.34
N LYS A 3 -10.23 -13.62 13.10
CA LYS A 3 -9.31 -13.83 11.97
C LYS A 3 -8.92 -12.43 11.47
N LEU A 4 -7.83 -11.87 11.99
CA LEU A 4 -7.16 -10.69 11.43
C LEU A 4 -6.49 -11.10 10.11
N ALA A 5 -7.29 -11.54 9.14
CA ALA A 5 -6.82 -11.65 7.78
C ALA A 5 -6.52 -10.22 7.34
N PRO A 6 -5.29 -9.91 6.91
CA PRO A 6 -5.01 -8.56 6.46
C PRO A 6 -5.89 -8.27 5.24
N ASN A 7 -6.72 -7.22 5.34
CA ASN A 7 -7.64 -6.75 4.31
C ASN A 7 -6.87 -6.10 3.17
N TRP A 8 -5.93 -6.80 2.55
CA TRP A 8 -5.18 -6.29 1.41
C TRP A 8 -6.14 -6.04 0.24
N GLU A 9 -6.56 -4.80 0.06
CA GLU A 9 -7.48 -4.38 -0.99
C GLU A 9 -6.73 -4.21 -2.32
N GLY A 10 -6.50 -5.31 -3.02
CA GLY A 10 -6.00 -5.29 -4.40
C GLY A 10 -4.55 -4.82 -4.58
N PRO A 11 -4.06 -4.82 -5.83
CA PRO A 11 -2.70 -4.38 -6.14
C PRO A 11 -2.62 -2.85 -6.13
N TYR A 12 -1.73 -2.33 -5.29
CA TYR A 12 -1.39 -0.90 -5.25
C TYR A 12 -0.03 -0.64 -5.86
N MET A 13 0.12 0.51 -6.51
CA MET A 13 1.38 0.97 -7.07
C MET A 13 1.96 2.11 -6.23
N VAL A 14 3.27 2.06 -6.00
CA VAL A 14 3.98 3.16 -5.35
C VAL A 14 4.12 4.31 -6.34
N VAL A 15 3.40 5.40 -6.09
CA VAL A 15 3.46 6.61 -6.95
C VAL A 15 4.44 7.65 -6.44
N ARG A 16 4.76 7.66 -5.14
CA ARG A 16 5.71 8.61 -4.56
C ARG A 16 6.35 8.07 -3.30
N VAL A 17 7.65 8.31 -3.13
CA VAL A 17 8.36 8.07 -1.88
C VAL A 17 8.46 9.38 -1.12
N LYS A 18 7.85 9.49 0.07
CA LYS A 18 8.01 10.69 0.91
C LYS A 18 9.27 10.59 1.76
N ARG A 19 9.52 9.42 2.34
CA ARG A 19 10.67 9.10 3.20
C ARG A 19 11.00 7.61 3.06
N PRO A 20 12.22 7.17 3.41
CA PRO A 20 12.52 5.75 3.52
C PRO A 20 11.48 5.06 4.41
N GLY A 21 10.75 4.10 3.85
CA GLY A 21 9.69 3.39 4.55
C GLY A 21 8.32 4.08 4.59
N SER A 22 8.11 5.21 3.89
CA SER A 22 6.81 5.88 3.76
C SER A 22 6.51 6.21 2.30
N TYR A 23 5.48 5.55 1.78
CA TYR A 23 5.09 5.56 0.38
C TYR A 23 3.68 6.13 0.21
N VAL A 24 3.47 6.91 -0.84
CA VAL A 24 2.14 7.18 -1.36
C VAL A 24 1.84 6.08 -2.35
N LEU A 25 0.72 5.41 -2.11
CA LEU A 25 0.19 4.41 -3.02
C LEU A 25 -0.89 5.02 -3.91
N ALA A 26 -1.09 4.44 -5.08
CA ALA A 26 -2.28 4.61 -5.88
C ALA A 26 -2.87 3.24 -6.22
N ASP A 27 -4.17 3.21 -6.47
CA ASP A 27 -4.83 2.04 -7.04
C ASP A 27 -4.43 1.83 -8.51
N ILE A 28 -4.91 0.74 -9.11
CA ILE A 28 -4.72 0.43 -10.53
C ILE A 28 -5.35 1.46 -11.48
N HIS A 29 -6.26 2.29 -10.98
CA HIS A 29 -6.91 3.35 -11.73
C HIS A 29 -6.14 4.68 -11.63
N GLY A 30 -5.02 4.70 -10.89
CA GLY A 30 -4.20 5.89 -10.67
C GLY A 30 -4.72 6.83 -9.59
N GLN A 31 -5.76 6.44 -8.84
CA GLN A 31 -6.27 7.22 -7.72
C GLN A 31 -5.32 7.08 -6.53
N GLN A 32 -4.74 8.21 -6.11
CA GLN A 32 -3.85 8.25 -4.96
C GLN A 32 -4.63 7.98 -3.68
N LEU A 33 -4.10 7.08 -2.86
CA LEU A 33 -4.60 6.85 -1.52
C LEU A 33 -4.32 8.09 -0.67
N PRO A 34 -5.29 8.53 0.16
CA PRO A 34 -5.16 9.74 0.96
C PRO A 34 -4.09 9.63 2.05
N TYR A 35 -3.69 8.41 2.41
CA TYR A 35 -2.75 8.13 3.50
C TYR A 35 -1.35 7.74 3.02
N LEU A 36 -0.35 8.09 3.82
CA LEU A 36 1.01 7.60 3.67
C LEU A 36 1.11 6.20 4.24
N TRP A 37 1.52 5.26 3.40
CA TRP A 37 1.66 3.86 3.77
C TRP A 37 3.09 3.56 4.21
N ASN A 38 3.20 3.03 5.42
CA ASN A 38 4.48 2.55 5.92
C ASN A 38 4.86 1.24 5.20
N VAL A 39 6.14 1.03 4.92
CA VAL A 39 6.65 -0.25 4.35
C VAL A 39 6.26 -1.48 5.16
N GLN A 40 6.10 -1.34 6.48
CA GLN A 40 5.62 -2.40 7.36
C GLN A 40 4.19 -2.83 7.06
N ASN A 41 3.39 -1.91 6.53
CA ASN A 41 2.01 -2.14 6.09
C ASN A 41 1.93 -2.44 4.59
N LEU A 42 3.06 -2.72 3.92
CA LEU A 42 3.10 -3.05 2.51
C LEU A 42 3.80 -4.39 2.30
N ARG A 43 3.19 -5.25 1.50
CA ARG A 43 3.85 -6.46 1.01
C ARG A 43 4.21 -6.26 -0.46
N LYS A 44 5.52 -6.27 -0.75
CA LYS A 44 5.98 -6.31 -2.14
C LYS A 44 5.49 -7.62 -2.76
N PHE A 45 4.73 -7.50 -3.83
CA PHE A 45 4.37 -8.62 -4.68
C PHE A 45 5.24 -8.54 -5.94
N TYR A 46 5.98 -9.59 -6.23
CA TYR A 46 6.70 -9.75 -7.49
C TYR A 46 5.85 -10.68 -8.34
N SER A 47 5.29 -10.15 -9.43
CA SER A 47 4.64 -10.98 -10.46
C SER A 47 5.66 -11.50 -11.45
#